data_AF-A0A3B1AS67-F1
#
_entry.id   AF-A0A3B1AS67-F1
#
_cell.length_a   1.000
_cell.length_b   1.000
_cell.length_c   1.000
_cell.angle_alpha   90.00
_cell.angle_beta   90.00
_cell.angle_gamma   90.00
#
_symmetry.space_group_name_H-M   'P 1'
#
loop_
_entity.id
_entity.type
_entity.pdbx_description
1 polymer ?
#
loop_
_entity_poly.entity_id
_entity_poly.type
_entity_poly.pdbx_seq_one_letter_code
_entity_poly.pdbx_strand_id
1 'polypeptide(L)'
;MKKLLFYGLLLASVPSNTVLALGNHPEAGSCSLSKPYFAICTHSLHNLEGWFSRSCYADRALAQRDAEKHAEKNHQGNMRWTGVSQFR
;
A
#
# COMPACT_ATOMS: atom_id res chain seq x y z
N MET A 1 6.74 56.20 -13.78
CA MET A 1 6.43 55.42 -12.57
C MET A 1 5.98 54.02 -13.00
N LYS A 2 6.86 53.01 -12.94
CA LYS A 2 6.55 51.62 -13.37
C LYS A 2 6.12 50.80 -12.15
N LYS A 3 4.85 50.36 -12.12
CA LYS A 3 4.31 49.46 -11.11
C LYS A 3 4.72 48.02 -11.45
N LEU A 4 5.62 47.42 -10.67
CA LEU A 4 5.85 45.97 -10.72
C LEU A 4 4.73 45.28 -9.93
N LEU A 5 3.85 44.59 -10.65
CA LEU A 5 2.90 43.65 -10.07
C LEU A 5 3.64 42.32 -9.84
N PHE A 6 4.01 42.07 -8.58
CA PHE A 6 4.45 40.74 -8.13
C PHE A 6 3.23 39.82 -8.12
N TYR A 7 3.17 38.90 -9.09
CA TYR A 7 2.19 37.83 -9.12
C TYR A 7 2.47 36.88 -7.95
N GLY A 8 1.47 36.75 -7.07
CA GLY A 8 1.50 35.92 -5.88
C GLY A 8 1.81 34.47 -6.21
N LEU A 9 2.83 33.95 -5.54
CA LEU A 9 3.21 32.55 -5.51
C LEU A 9 2.06 31.76 -4.87
N LEU A 10 1.28 31.04 -5.69
CA LEU A 10 0.32 30.05 -5.19
C LEU A 10 1.11 28.90 -4.54
N LEU A 11 1.28 28.97 -3.22
CA LEU A 11 1.69 27.83 -2.40
C LEU A 11 0.54 26.82 -2.41
N ALA A 12 0.60 25.87 -3.34
CA ALA A 12 -0.20 24.67 -3.31
C ALA A 12 0.18 23.89 -2.05
N SER A 13 -0.66 23.97 -1.02
CA SER A 13 -0.59 23.13 0.16
C SER A 13 -0.85 21.69 -0.26
N VAL A 14 0.23 20.94 -0.51
CA VAL A 14 0.17 19.49 -0.63
C VAL A 14 -0.29 18.98 0.74
N PRO A 15 -1.47 18.34 0.88
CA PRO A 15 -1.77 17.64 2.11
C PRO A 15 -0.74 16.53 2.25
N SER A 16 0.16 16.69 3.20
CA SER A 16 1.10 15.66 3.63
C SER A 16 0.28 14.49 4.16
N ASN A 17 -0.12 13.59 3.26
CA ASN A 17 -0.57 12.26 3.64
C ASN A 17 0.59 11.64 4.37
N THR A 18 0.42 11.50 5.68
CA THR A 18 1.38 10.91 6.60
C THR A 18 1.53 9.46 6.15
N VAL A 19 2.54 9.21 5.31
CA VAL A 19 2.98 7.85 4.98
C VAL A 19 3.65 7.33 6.25
N LEU A 20 2.81 6.84 7.17
CA LEU A 20 3.24 5.91 8.19
C LEU A 20 3.73 4.68 7.43
N ALA A 21 5.03 4.64 7.18
CA ALA A 21 5.68 3.55 6.49
C ALA A 21 5.45 2.26 7.29
N LEU A 22 4.48 1.46 6.84
CA LEU A 22 4.21 0.12 7.37
C LEU A 22 5.33 -0.81 6.91
N GLY A 23 6.46 -0.75 7.61
CA GLY A 23 7.59 -1.65 7.42
C GLY A 23 8.06 -1.73 5.96
N ASN A 24 8.39 -2.94 5.52
CA ASN A 24 8.99 -3.22 4.21
C ASN A 24 8.01 -3.07 3.02
N HIS A 25 6.77 -2.59 3.25
CA HIS A 25 5.69 -2.60 2.26
C HIS A 25 4.97 -1.23 2.22
N PRO A 26 5.61 -0.18 1.69
CA PRO A 26 5.07 1.18 1.66
C PRO A 26 3.74 1.30 0.91
N GLU A 27 3.45 0.40 -0.02
CA GLU A 27 2.20 0.35 -0.80
C GLU A 27 0.98 0.16 0.11
N ALA A 28 1.12 -0.57 1.22
CA ALA A 28 0.03 -0.77 2.19
C ALA A 28 -0.35 0.54 2.91
N GLY A 29 0.58 1.50 3.02
CA GLY A 29 0.33 2.81 3.60
C GLY A 29 -0.61 3.68 2.76
N SER A 30 -0.84 3.32 1.50
CA SER A 30 -1.75 4.04 0.59
C SER A 30 -3.22 3.64 0.71
N CYS A 31 -3.52 2.59 1.50
CA CYS A 31 -4.88 2.13 1.69
C CYS A 31 -5.74 3.14 2.46
N SER A 32 -7.05 3.15 2.20
CA SER A 32 -8.01 4.01 2.90
C SER A 32 -8.57 3.31 4.14
N LEU A 33 -9.10 4.09 5.08
CA LEU A 33 -9.82 3.57 6.27
C LEU A 33 -10.94 2.58 5.91
N SER A 34 -11.63 2.81 4.79
CA SER A 34 -12.70 1.93 4.29
C SER A 34 -12.20 0.62 3.68
N LYS A 35 -10.92 0.56 3.30
CA LYS A 35 -10.26 -0.61 2.71
C LYS A 35 -8.87 -0.77 3.30
N PRO A 36 -8.76 -1.07 4.61
CA PRO A 36 -7.49 -0.92 5.32
C PRO A 36 -6.51 -2.08 5.06
N TYR A 37 -6.91 -3.11 4.32
CA TYR A 37 -6.11 -4.31 4.10
C TYR A 37 -5.42 -4.30 2.74
N PHE A 38 -4.13 -4.63 2.72
CA PHE A 38 -3.35 -4.80 1.50
C PHE A 38 -2.84 -6.24 1.38
N ALA A 39 -3.08 -6.90 0.24
CA ALA A 39 -2.66 -8.28 0.02
C ALA A 39 -1.21 -8.35 -0.48
N ILE A 40 -0.43 -9.22 0.14
CA ILE A 40 0.97 -9.49 -0.21
C ILE A 40 1.17 -11.01 -0.15
N CYS A 41 1.98 -11.53 -1.06
CA CYS A 41 2.43 -12.90 -1.06
C CYS A 41 3.95 -12.90 -1.12
N THR A 42 4.63 -13.31 -0.04
CA THR A 42 6.08 -13.50 -0.04
C THR A 42 6.41 -14.99 -0.03
N HIS A 43 7.48 -15.38 -0.72
CA HIS A 43 7.99 -16.76 -0.73
C HIS A 43 9.42 -16.87 -0.17
N SER A 44 10.09 -15.73 0.06
CA SER A 44 11.42 -15.67 0.67
C SER A 44 11.34 -15.57 2.19
N LEU A 45 12.24 -16.28 2.89
CA LEU A 45 12.41 -16.20 4.35
C LEU A 45 12.63 -14.78 4.86
N HIS A 46 13.15 -13.90 4.01
CA HIS A 46 13.47 -12.51 4.35
C HIS A 46 12.37 -11.51 3.96
N ASN A 47 11.27 -11.96 3.34
CA ASN A 47 10.14 -11.11 2.90
C ASN A 47 10.56 -9.93 1.98
N LEU A 48 11.73 -10.02 1.34
CA LEU A 48 12.26 -8.98 0.45
C LEU A 48 11.66 -9.06 -0.96
N GLU A 49 11.22 -10.25 -1.36
CA GLU A 49 10.55 -10.52 -2.63
C GLU A 49 9.12 -10.93 -2.34
N GLY A 50 8.19 -10.12 -2.84
CA GLY A 50 6.77 -10.33 -2.66
C GLY A 50 5.99 -9.86 -3.86
N TRP A 51 4.93 -10.59 -4.19
CA TRP A 51 3.87 -10.08 -5.04
C TRP A 51 2.96 -9.19 -4.20
N PHE A 52 2.56 -8.05 -4.75
CA PHE A 52 1.64 -7.11 -4.15
C PHE A 52 0.36 -7.05 -4.97
N SER A 53 -0.79 -7.00 -4.30
CA SER A 53 -2.04 -6.71 -5.00
C SER A 53 -2.05 -5.28 -5.53
N ARG A 54 -2.78 -5.08 -6.64
CA ARG A 54 -3.02 -3.75 -7.21
C ARG A 54 -4.14 -2.99 -6.50
N SER A 55 -4.72 -3.55 -5.44
CA SER A 55 -5.89 -2.98 -4.76
C SER A 55 -5.88 -3.26 -3.26
N CYS A 56 -6.51 -2.35 -2.51
CA CYS A 56 -6.81 -2.55 -1.08
C CYS A 56 -8.20 -3.19 -0.89
N TYR A 57 -8.40 -3.84 0.25
CA TYR A 57 -9.60 -4.60 0.60
C TYR A 57 -10.22 -4.07 1.89
N ALA A 58 -11.56 -4.07 1.94
CA ALA A 58 -12.32 -3.79 3.16
C ALA A 58 -12.26 -4.94 4.16
N ASP A 59 -11.99 -6.16 3.68
CA ASP A 59 -12.00 -7.38 4.46
C ASP A 59 -10.65 -8.09 4.35
N ARG A 60 -10.10 -8.47 5.50
CA ARG A 60 -8.88 -9.26 5.61
C ARG A 60 -9.01 -10.60 4.88
N ALA A 61 -10.17 -11.26 4.96
CA ALA A 61 -10.41 -12.56 4.32
C ALA A 61 -10.35 -12.45 2.79
N LEU A 62 -10.77 -11.33 2.22
CA LEU A 62 -10.66 -11.08 0.78
C LEU A 62 -9.21 -10.82 0.37
N ALA A 63 -8.48 -10.01 1.15
CA ALA A 63 -7.05 -9.82 0.92
C ALA A 63 -6.28 -11.15 1.03
N GLN A 64 -6.69 -12.00 1.98
CA GLN A 64 -6.09 -13.30 2.18
C GLN A 64 -6.31 -14.24 0.99
N ARG A 65 -7.57 -14.37 0.56
CA ARG A 65 -7.94 -15.22 -0.57
C ARG A 65 -7.20 -14.83 -1.85
N ASP A 66 -6.94 -13.56 -2.08
CA ASP A 66 -6.28 -13.12 -3.32
C ASP A 66 -4.79 -13.46 -3.33
N ALA A 67 -4.12 -13.30 -2.20
CA ALA A 67 -2.74 -13.75 -2.05
C ALA A 67 -2.62 -15.29 -2.09
N GLU A 68 -3.56 -16.02 -1.51
CA GLU A 68 -3.62 -17.49 -1.63
C GLU A 68 -3.78 -17.93 -3.08
N LYS A 69 -4.70 -17.30 -3.84
CA LYS A 69 -4.83 -17.55 -5.29
C LYS A 69 -3.54 -17.27 -6.06
N HIS A 70 -2.84 -16.19 -5.70
CA HIS A 70 -1.54 -15.90 -6.29
C HIS A 70 -0.52 -17.00 -5.94
N ALA A 71 -0.47 -17.43 -4.67
CA ALA A 71 0.42 -18.48 -4.20
C ALA A 71 0.16 -19.81 -4.87
N GLU A 72 -1.10 -20.23 -5.00
CA GLU A 72 -1.50 -21.45 -5.70
C GLU A 72 -1.02 -21.42 -7.16
N LYS A 73 -1.22 -20.30 -7.84
CA LYS A 73 -0.87 -20.15 -9.25
C LYS A 73 0.63 -20.09 -9.52
N ASN A 74 1.40 -19.43 -8.65
CA ASN A 74 2.80 -19.06 -8.95
C ASN A 74 3.82 -19.75 -8.04
N HIS A 75 3.40 -20.23 -6.87
CA HIS A 75 4.27 -20.72 -5.79
C HIS A 75 3.83 -22.07 -5.22
N GLN A 76 2.98 -22.84 -5.94
CA GLN A 76 2.44 -24.13 -5.47
C GLN A 76 1.73 -24.04 -4.11
N GLY A 77 1.10 -22.90 -3.83
CA GLY A 77 0.44 -22.60 -2.56
C GLY A 77 1.39 -22.20 -1.43
N ASN A 78 2.71 -22.17 -1.67
CA ASN A 78 3.67 -21.74 -0.66
C ASN A 78 3.67 -20.21 -0.52
N MET A 79 3.34 -19.73 0.67
CA MET A 79 3.42 -18.32 1.01
C MET A 79 3.68 -18.12 2.50
N ARG A 80 4.34 -17.01 2.83
CA ARG A 80 4.44 -16.52 4.20
C ARG A 80 3.76 -15.16 4.26
N TRP A 81 2.78 -15.05 5.14
CA TRP A 81 2.06 -13.82 5.49
C TRP A 81 1.00 -13.31 4.49
N THR A 82 -0.10 -12.77 5.04
CA THR A 82 -1.21 -12.21 4.27
C THR A 82 -1.96 -11.07 4.99
N GLY A 83 -2.06 -9.92 4.33
CA GLY A 83 -2.90 -8.79 4.73
C GLY A 83 -2.23 -7.80 5.69
N VAL A 84 -1.78 -6.63 5.20
CA VAL A 84 -1.18 -5.56 6.03
C VAL A 84 -2.37 -4.68 6.31
N SER A 85 -2.78 -4.60 7.59
CA SER A 85 -3.71 -3.56 8.02
C SER A 85 -2.95 -2.25 8.16
N GLN A 86 -3.50 -1.16 7.62
CA GLN A 86 -2.99 0.19 7.84
C GLN A 86 -2.90 0.58 9.33
N PHE A 87 -3.68 -0.07 10.21
CA PHE A 87 -3.87 0.34 11.61
C PHE A 87 -3.44 -0.74 12.63
N ARG A 88 -2.35 -1.46 12.36
CA ARG A 88 -1.90 -2.55 13.23
C ARG A 88 -1.75 -2.15 14.70
#